data_AF-A0A3C1RWF4-F1
#
_entry.id   AF-A0A3C1RWF4-F1
#
_cell.length_a   1.000
_cell.length_b   1.000
_cell.length_c   1.000
_cell.angle_alpha   90.00
_cell.angle_beta   90.00
_cell.angle_gamma   90.00
#
_symmetry.space_group_name_H-M   'P 1'
#
loop_
_entity.id
_entity.type
_entity.pdbx_description
1 polymer ?
#
loop_
_entity_poly.entity_id
_entity_poly.type
_entity_poly.pdbx_seq_one_letter_code
_entity_poly.pdbx_strand_id
1 'polypeptide(L)'
;MTQANFLQPLAVNISPSLILSITHEDFVQLAQINRDLQLERTAKGELIVMPPTGSETGNRNLDIAGQIWLWNRQNQLGIAFDSSTGFHLP
;
A
#
# COMPACT_ATOMS: atom_id res chain seq x y z
N MET A 1 14.17 -33.00 36.43
CA MET A 1 13.07 -32.11 36.00
C MET A 1 13.56 -30.67 36.08
N THR A 2 14.06 -30.15 34.97
CA THR A 2 14.56 -28.77 34.86
C THR A 2 13.37 -27.84 34.72
N GLN A 3 13.12 -26.98 35.71
CA GLN A 3 12.14 -25.92 35.58
C GLN A 3 12.63 -24.94 34.51
N ALA A 4 11.89 -24.83 33.41
CA ALA A 4 12.11 -23.78 32.43
C ALA A 4 11.67 -22.45 33.06
N ASN A 5 12.63 -21.54 33.28
CA ASN A 5 12.33 -20.16 33.61
C ASN A 5 11.66 -19.52 32.39
N PHE A 6 10.34 -19.41 32.41
CA PHE A 6 9.62 -18.61 31.42
C PHE A 6 9.81 -17.14 31.80
N LEU A 7 10.53 -16.40 30.95
CA LEU A 7 10.62 -14.95 31.07
C LEU A 7 9.21 -14.35 30.96
N GLN A 8 8.86 -13.47 31.89
CA GLN A 8 7.59 -12.74 31.81
C GLN A 8 7.64 -11.77 30.62
N PRO A 9 6.55 -11.65 29.83
CA PRO A 9 6.49 -10.71 28.73
C PRO A 9 6.52 -9.27 29.25
N LEU A 10 7.37 -8.44 28.63
CA LEU A 10 7.45 -7.01 28.93
C LEU A 10 6.70 -6.20 27.87
N ALA A 11 5.85 -5.28 28.30
CA ALA A 11 5.15 -4.36 27.41
C ALA A 11 6.11 -3.28 26.89
N VAL A 12 6.04 -3.00 25.58
CA VAL A 12 6.76 -1.90 24.94
C VAL A 12 5.74 -0.82 24.56
N ASN A 13 5.93 0.40 25.05
CA ASN A 13 5.07 1.53 24.71
C ASN A 13 5.53 2.16 23.39
N ILE A 14 4.66 2.14 22.38
CA ILE A 14 4.92 2.73 21.06
C ILE A 14 4.32 4.14 21.01
N SER A 15 5.13 5.12 20.60
CA SER A 15 4.65 6.49 20.41
C SER A 15 3.60 6.54 19.29
N PRO A 16 2.49 7.29 19.43
CA PRO A 16 1.54 7.53 18.34
C PRO A 16 2.16 8.22 17.11
N SER A 17 3.30 8.89 17.30
CA SER A 17 4.05 9.54 16.22
C SER A 17 5.11 8.65 15.58
N LEU A 18 5.24 7.38 15.99
CA LEU A 18 6.19 6.46 15.39
C LEU A 18 5.77 6.19 13.94
N ILE A 19 6.71 6.38 13.02
CA ILE A 19 6.54 6.05 11.61
C ILE A 19 7.31 4.76 11.33
N LEU A 20 6.64 3.78 10.74
CA LEU A 20 7.28 2.53 10.33
C LEU A 20 7.96 2.73 8.98
N SER A 21 9.29 2.61 8.95
CA SER A 21 10.08 2.63 7.72
C SER A 21 10.59 1.24 7.38
N ILE A 22 10.48 0.85 6.11
CA ILE A 22 10.87 -0.47 5.61
C ILE A 22 11.68 -0.37 4.30
N THR A 23 12.43 -1.44 4.01
CA THR A 23 13.14 -1.58 2.73
C THR A 23 12.14 -1.79 1.59
N HIS A 24 12.61 -1.64 0.34
CA HIS A 24 11.76 -1.92 -0.80
C HIS A 24 11.41 -3.42 -0.88
N GLU A 25 12.38 -4.28 -0.58
CA GLU A 25 12.24 -5.73 -0.58
C GLU A 25 11.20 -6.19 0.44
N ASP A 26 11.25 -5.65 1.66
CA ASP A 26 10.26 -5.95 2.70
C ASP A 26 8.87 -5.44 2.30
N PHE A 27 8.78 -4.26 1.67
CA PHE A 27 7.51 -3.74 1.17
C PHE A 27 6.88 -4.66 0.11
N VAL A 28 7.67 -5.16 -0.84
CA VAL A 28 7.19 -6.07 -1.87
C VAL A 28 6.63 -7.35 -1.25
N GLN A 29 7.33 -7.95 -0.28
CA GLN A 29 6.83 -9.14 0.42
C GLN A 29 5.57 -8.84 1.22
N LEU A 30 5.54 -7.70 1.92
CA LEU A 30 4.39 -7.27 2.71
C LEU A 30 3.15 -7.07 1.83
N ALA A 31 3.28 -6.40 0.69
CA ALA A 31 2.19 -6.19 -0.26
C ALA A 31 1.70 -7.50 -0.89
N GLN A 32 2.59 -8.46 -1.13
CA GLN A 32 2.21 -9.78 -1.65
C GLN A 32 1.39 -10.62 -0.66
N ILE A 33 1.70 -10.51 0.64
CA ILE A 33 1.00 -11.22 1.72
C ILE A 33 -0.34 -10.54 2.04
N ASN A 34 -0.40 -9.21 1.96
CA ASN A 34 -1.57 -8.42 2.32
C ASN A 34 -2.30 -7.86 1.08
N ARG A 35 -2.69 -8.75 0.16
CA ARG A 35 -3.27 -8.34 -1.14
C ARG A 35 -4.57 -7.56 -1.05
N ASP A 36 -5.27 -7.67 0.08
CA ASP A 36 -6.52 -6.95 0.31
C ASP A 36 -6.30 -5.50 0.81
N LEU A 37 -5.06 -5.14 1.13
CA LEU A 37 -4.68 -3.79 1.58
C LEU A 37 -4.08 -2.99 0.42
N GLN A 38 -4.45 -1.71 0.34
CA GLN A 38 -3.75 -0.75 -0.50
C GLN A 38 -2.56 -0.20 0.29
N LEU A 39 -1.37 -0.75 0.02
CA LEU A 39 -0.13 -0.32 0.65
C LEU A 39 0.67 0.59 -0.28
N GLU A 40 1.24 1.65 0.30
CA GLU A 40 2.17 2.56 -0.37
C GLU A 40 3.46 2.68 0.44
N ARG A 41 4.56 3.01 -0.24
CA ARG A 41 5.86 3.29 0.41
C ARG A 41 6.38 4.63 -0.09
N THR A 42 6.66 5.54 0.84
CA THR A 42 7.24 6.85 0.48
C THR A 42 8.69 6.72 0.02
N ALA A 43 9.22 7.76 -0.62
CA ALA A 43 10.64 7.82 -1.00
C ALA A 43 11.60 7.72 0.22
N LYS A 44 11.13 8.08 1.42
CA LYS A 44 11.88 7.93 2.67
C LYS A 44 11.78 6.52 3.28
N GLY A 45 11.00 5.64 2.64
CA GLY A 45 10.76 4.27 3.07
C GLY A 45 9.62 4.09 4.06
N GLU A 46 8.82 5.12 4.32
CA GLU A 46 7.71 5.06 5.26
C GLU A 46 6.56 4.22 4.66
N LEU A 47 6.03 3.28 5.43
CA LEU A 47 4.89 2.45 5.04
C LEU A 47 3.58 3.21 5.30
N ILE A 48 2.73 3.27 4.28
CA ILE A 48 1.39 3.87 4.33
C ILE A 48 0.36 2.78 4.02
N VAL A 49 -0.72 2.77 4.79
CA VAL A 49 -1.93 2.00 4.47
C VAL A 49 -2.99 2.98 4.03
N MET A 50 -3.42 2.88 2.78
CA MET A 50 -4.47 3.74 2.25
C MET A 50 -5.84 3.24 2.72
N PRO A 51 -6.72 4.14 3.21
CA PRO A 51 -8.07 3.76 3.57
C PRO A 51 -8.87 3.35 2.31
N PRO A 52 -9.90 2.51 2.45
CA PRO A 52 -10.78 2.17 1.34
C PRO A 52 -11.39 3.42 0.69
N THR A 53 -11.48 3.40 -0.64
CA THR A 53 -12.10 4.49 -1.40
C THR A 53 -13.61 4.54 -1.15
N GLY A 54 -14.13 5.70 -0.72
CA GLY A 54 -15.57 5.94 -0.57
C GLY A 54 -16.30 6.08 -1.90
N SER A 55 -17.62 5.98 -1.89
CA SER A 55 -18.46 5.97 -3.10
C SER A 55 -18.33 7.22 -3.97
N GLU A 56 -18.28 8.41 -3.37
CA GLU A 56 -18.11 9.68 -4.11
C GLU A 56 -16.77 9.72 -4.86
N THR A 57 -15.68 9.39 -4.15
CA THR A 57 -14.34 9.30 -4.74
C THR A 57 -14.28 8.22 -5.81
N GLY A 58 -14.89 7.06 -5.56
CA GLY A 58 -14.96 5.96 -6.51
C GLY A 58 -15.68 6.34 -7.81
N ASN A 59 -16.82 7.04 -7.71
CA ASN A 59 -17.57 7.52 -8.87
C ASN A 59 -16.75 8.50 -9.72
N ARG A 60 -16.05 9.45 -9.07
CA ARG A 60 -15.16 10.40 -9.78
C ARG A 60 -13.98 9.69 -10.43
N ASN A 61 -13.36 8.75 -9.73
CA ASN A 61 -12.23 7.97 -10.25
C ASN A 61 -12.64 7.16 -11.48
N LEU A 62 -13.83 6.53 -11.45
CA LEU A 62 -14.36 5.77 -12.57
C LEU A 62 -14.59 6.63 -13.81
N ASP A 63 -15.20 7.81 -13.65
CA ASP A 63 -15.45 8.73 -14.77
C ASP A 63 -14.15 9.16 -15.45
N ILE A 64 -13.15 9.56 -14.66
CA ILE A 64 -11.83 9.96 -15.15
C ILE A 64 -11.11 8.79 -15.84
N ALA A 65 -11.04 7.64 -15.17
CA ALA A 65 -10.35 6.45 -15.70
C ALA A 65 -10.99 5.97 -17.00
N GLY A 66 -12.33 5.99 -17.08
CA GLY A 66 -13.08 5.62 -18.28
C GLY A 66 -12.75 6.50 -19.49
N GLN A 67 -12.67 7.82 -19.29
CA GLN A 67 -12.31 8.77 -20.35
C GLN A 67 -10.87 8.55 -20.83
N ILE A 68 -9.91 8.40 -19.91
CA ILE A 68 -8.49 8.16 -20.24
C ILE A 68 -8.32 6.83 -20.98
N TRP A 69 -8.97 5.77 -20.49
CA TRP A 69 -8.90 4.45 -21.11
C TRP A 69 -9.47 4.47 -22.53
N LEU A 70 -10.62 5.10 -22.74
CA LEU A 70 -11.25 5.20 -24.06
C LEU A 70 -10.37 5.98 -25.03
N TRP A 71 -9.85 7.14 -24.59
CA TRP A 71 -8.91 7.93 -25.38
C TRP A 71 -7.68 7.12 -25.79
N ASN A 72 -7.04 6.43 -24.84
CA ASN A 72 -5.85 5.63 -25.14
C ASN A 72 -6.18 4.46 -26.08
N ARG A 73 -7.33 3.81 -25.91
CA ARG A 73 -7.79 2.73 -26.80
C ARG A 73 -8.04 3.23 -28.23
N GLN A 74 -8.50 4.46 -28.42
CA GLN A 74 -8.71 5.04 -29.76
C GLN A 74 -7.41 5.47 -30.42
N ASN A 75 -6.45 5.99 -29.66
CA ASN A 75 -5.23 6.59 -30.19
C ASN A 75 -4.00 5.67 -30.18
N GLN A 76 -4.03 4.57 -29.43
CA GLN A 76 -2.95 3.58 -29.33
C GLN A 76 -1.60 4.19 -28.92
N LEU A 77 -1.62 5.13 -27.96
CA LEU A 77 -0.42 5.87 -27.54
C LEU A 77 0.30 5.28 -26.33
N GLY A 78 -0.27 4.25 -25.69
CA GLY A 78 0.32 3.62 -24.52
C GLY A 78 -0.62 2.65 -23.81
N ILE A 79 -0.49 2.58 -22.48
CA ILE A 79 -1.28 1.73 -21.59
C ILE A 79 -1.87 2.60 -20.48
N ALA A 80 -3.15 2.42 -20.19
CA ALA A 80 -3.83 3.07 -19.08
C ALA A 80 -3.98 2.08 -17.91
N PHE A 81 -3.83 2.59 -16.69
CA PHE A 81 -3.93 1.84 -15.44
C PHE A 81 -4.97 2.49 -14.53
N ASP A 82 -5.57 1.73 -13.63
CA ASP A 82 -6.44 2.29 -12.60
C ASP A 82 -5.61 2.82 -11.40
N SER A 83 -6.31 3.45 -10.45
CA SER A 83 -5.68 4.05 -9.27
C SER A 83 -5.12 3.03 -8.26
N SER A 84 -5.40 1.73 -8.42
CA SER A 84 -4.94 0.67 -7.51
C SER A 84 -3.67 -0.03 -7.99
N THR A 85 -3.18 0.33 -9.17
CA THR A 85 -1.97 -0.23 -9.75
C THR A 85 -0.73 0.30 -9.04
N GLY A 86 0.07 -0.60 -8.46
CA GLY A 86 1.35 -0.25 -7.83
C GLY A 86 2.47 -0.01 -8.84
N PHE A 87 3.24 1.06 -8.63
CA PHE A 87 4.44 1.37 -9.42
C PHE A 87 5.67 1.47 -8.51
N HIS A 88 6.80 0.96 -8.99
CA HIS A 88 8.11 1.23 -8.38
C HIS A 88 8.75 2.42 -9.11
N LEU A 89 9.04 3.48 -8.36
CA LEU A 89 9.66 4.70 -8.87
C LEU A 89 11.18 4.68 -8.62
N PRO A 90 11.98 5.40 -9.44
CA PRO A 90 13.42 5.57 -9.24
C PRO A 90 13.81 6.21 -7.90
#